data_AF-A0A834CS87-F1
#
_entry.id   AF-A0A834CS87-F1
#
_cell.length_a   1.000
_cell.length_b   1.000
_cell.length_c   1.000
_cell.angle_alpha   90.00
_cell.angle_beta   90.00
_cell.angle_gamma   90.00
#
_symmetry.space_group_name_H-M   'P 1'
#
loop_
_entity.id
_entity.type
_entity.pdbx_description
1 polymer ?
#
loop_
_entity_poly.entity_id
_entity_poly.type
_entity_poly.pdbx_seq_one_letter_code
_entity_poly.pdbx_strand_id
1 'polypeptide(L)'
;MDAEADGGEYIVCEGERGDGVYFIWEGEAEVFRSITGDEESHTEFQLKCYDYFGYSTSTYIHHANVIALSKLTCLVLPHEHCSLLQKKSIWSTDKSLETCLSMESILNLEPIEVDIFQGINLPDAPKSERVFGGLLIGQALAAASKTVDFLKVVHGLHAYFLIGGDFDEPFIYEVHRLRDGKSFATRRVDAIQKGNMIFTLLASFQVRIWLHYFELELEF
;
A
#
# COMPACT_ATOMS: atom_id res chain seq x y z
N MET A 1 3.85 -18.90 -14.08
CA MET A 1 3.96 -19.49 -15.42
C MET A 1 4.79 -18.50 -16.19
N ASP A 2 5.89 -18.94 -16.78
CA ASP A 2 6.91 -18.02 -17.28
C ASP A 2 6.70 -17.83 -18.78
N ALA A 3 6.80 -16.59 -19.25
CA ALA A 3 6.70 -16.27 -20.66
C ALA A 3 8.10 -15.92 -21.18
N GLU A 4 8.54 -16.59 -22.22
CA GLU A 4 9.82 -16.35 -22.88
C GLU A 4 9.57 -15.88 -24.31
N ALA A 5 10.34 -14.90 -24.76
CA ALA A 5 10.30 -14.37 -26.12
C ALA A 5 11.71 -14.06 -26.60
N ASP A 6 12.00 -14.37 -27.87
CA ASP A 6 13.24 -13.95 -28.51
C ASP A 6 13.13 -12.53 -29.07
N GLY A 7 14.27 -11.88 -29.28
CA GLY A 7 14.31 -10.50 -29.79
C GLY A 7 13.57 -10.36 -31.12
N GLY A 8 12.61 -9.45 -31.19
CA GLY A 8 11.71 -9.23 -32.32
C GLY A 8 10.35 -9.93 -32.22
N GLU A 9 10.12 -10.75 -31.20
CA GLU A 9 8.84 -11.42 -30.97
C GLU A 9 7.88 -10.57 -30.13
N TYR A 10 6.59 -10.68 -30.44
CA TYR A 10 5.53 -10.02 -29.68
C TYR A 10 5.19 -10.85 -28.46
N ILE A 11 5.19 -10.21 -27.29
CA ILE A 11 4.70 -10.83 -26.04
C ILE A 11 3.21 -10.58 -25.91
N VAL A 12 2.77 -9.41 -26.34
CA VAL A 12 1.40 -8.94 -26.24
C VAL A 12 1.10 -8.10 -27.47
N CYS A 13 -0.03 -8.36 -28.12
CA CYS A 13 -0.54 -7.52 -29.19
C CYS A 13 -1.71 -6.65 -28.73
N GLU A 14 -1.78 -5.43 -29.26
CA GLU A 14 -2.92 -4.54 -29.09
C GLU A 14 -4.20 -5.22 -29.59
N GLY A 15 -5.27 -5.16 -28.79
CA GLY A 15 -6.54 -5.81 -29.11
C GLY A 15 -6.65 -7.29 -28.70
N GLU A 16 -5.56 -7.94 -28.29
CA GLU A 16 -5.57 -9.32 -27.80
C GLU A 16 -5.92 -9.41 -26.32
N ARG A 17 -6.41 -10.58 -25.92
CA ARG A 17 -6.71 -10.89 -24.52
C ARG A 17 -5.41 -11.19 -23.78
N GLY A 18 -5.14 -10.40 -22.73
CA GLY A 18 -3.99 -10.62 -21.86
C GLY A 18 -4.20 -11.74 -20.85
N ASP A 19 -3.12 -12.46 -20.51
CA ASP A 19 -3.18 -13.51 -19.49
C ASP A 19 -3.01 -12.98 -18.06
N GLY A 20 -2.61 -11.71 -17.90
CA GLY A 20 -2.47 -11.05 -16.61
C GLY A 20 -1.46 -9.91 -16.62
N VAL A 21 -0.67 -9.81 -15.55
CA VAL A 21 0.42 -8.84 -15.42
C VAL A 21 1.75 -9.55 -15.61
N TYR A 22 2.61 -9.00 -16.46
CA TYR A 22 3.91 -9.53 -16.83
C TYR A 22 4.99 -8.68 -16.17
N PHE A 23 5.91 -9.33 -15.45
CA PHE A 23 7.06 -8.70 -14.82
C PHE A 23 8.32 -9.14 -15.56
N ILE A 24 9.11 -8.19 -16.05
CA ILE A 24 10.34 -8.50 -16.77
C ILE A 24 11.38 -8.97 -15.76
N TRP A 25 11.78 -10.23 -15.86
CA TRP A 25 12.83 -10.83 -15.06
C TRP A 25 14.21 -10.67 -15.72
N GLU A 26 14.26 -10.81 -17.04
CA GLU A 26 15.49 -10.64 -17.83
C GLU A 26 15.14 -10.07 -19.22
N GLY A 27 16.01 -9.21 -19.76
CA GLY A 27 15.85 -8.62 -21.09
C GLY A 27 15.20 -7.23 -21.10
N GLU A 28 14.90 -6.76 -22.31
CA GLU A 28 14.27 -5.46 -22.59
C GLU A 28 13.12 -5.61 -23.57
N ALA A 29 12.10 -4.77 -23.43
CA ALA A 29 10.94 -4.75 -24.31
C ALA A 29 10.57 -3.32 -24.70
N GLU A 30 9.90 -3.15 -25.82
CA GLU A 30 9.42 -1.88 -26.32
C GLU A 30 7.89 -1.88 -26.43
N VAL A 31 7.27 -0.77 -26.03
CA VAL A 31 5.82 -0.58 -26.05
C VAL A 31 5.47 0.49 -27.08
N PHE A 32 4.56 0.15 -27.98
CA PHE A 32 4.07 1.07 -29.01
C PHE A 32 2.59 0.83 -29.32
N ARG A 33 1.87 1.88 -29.72
CA ARG A 33 0.47 1.80 -30.16
C ARG A 33 0.38 1.91 -31.68
N SER A 34 -0.47 1.09 -32.28
CA SER A 34 -0.79 1.18 -33.70
C SER A 34 -1.86 2.27 -33.90
N ILE A 35 -1.48 3.47 -34.32
CA ILE A 35 -2.49 4.48 -34.70
C ILE A 35 -3.06 4.07 -36.06
N THR A 36 -4.37 3.80 -36.11
CA THR A 36 -5.09 3.61 -37.37
C THR A 36 -5.11 4.95 -38.12
N GLY A 37 -4.11 5.22 -38.96
CA GLY A 37 -4.19 6.35 -39.90
C GLY A 37 -2.91 6.92 -40.49
N ASP A 38 -1.71 6.72 -39.93
CA ASP A 38 -0.46 7.22 -40.51
C ASP A 38 0.72 6.31 -40.12
N GLU A 39 1.65 6.08 -41.07
CA GLU A 39 2.78 5.15 -41.01
C GLU A 39 3.92 5.54 -40.05
N GLU A 40 3.62 6.09 -38.87
CA GLU A 40 4.63 6.34 -37.83
C GLU A 40 4.25 5.65 -36.51
N SER A 41 4.85 4.48 -36.28
CA SER A 41 4.89 3.85 -34.97
C SER A 41 5.68 4.74 -34.02
N HIS A 42 5.00 5.51 -33.18
CA HIS A 42 5.66 6.21 -32.08
C HIS A 42 6.00 5.20 -30.98
N THR A 43 7.30 4.98 -30.74
CA THR A 43 7.80 4.37 -29.51
C THR A 43 7.25 5.15 -28.33
N GLU A 44 6.34 4.58 -27.55
CA GLU A 44 5.81 5.26 -26.37
C GLU A 44 6.78 5.06 -25.19
N PHE A 45 7.27 3.82 -24.95
CA PHE A 45 8.13 3.51 -23.80
C PHE A 45 9.01 2.27 -24.03
N GLN A 46 10.22 2.29 -23.47
CA GLN A 46 11.09 1.10 -23.35
C GLN A 46 11.04 0.57 -21.92
N LEU A 47 10.80 -0.73 -21.77
CA LEU A 47 10.74 -1.45 -20.50
C LEU A 47 12.05 -2.22 -20.29
N LYS A 48 12.57 -2.14 -19.07
CA LYS A 48 13.80 -2.81 -18.65
C LYS A 48 13.50 -3.92 -17.66
N CYS A 49 14.55 -4.66 -17.31
CA CYS A 49 14.51 -5.60 -16.20
C CYS A 49 13.86 -4.96 -14.95
N TYR A 50 12.93 -5.70 -14.34
CA TYR A 50 12.08 -5.33 -13.21
C TYR A 50 10.95 -4.34 -13.48
N ASP A 51 10.79 -3.84 -14.71
CA ASP A 51 9.56 -3.18 -15.12
C ASP A 51 8.43 -4.20 -15.34
N TYR A 52 7.19 -3.71 -15.42
CA TYR A 52 6.01 -4.55 -15.62
C TYR A 52 5.03 -3.93 -16.62
N PHE A 53 4.21 -4.78 -17.23
CA PHE A 53 3.16 -4.37 -18.15
C PHE A 53 1.94 -5.30 -18.05
N GLY A 54 0.80 -4.85 -18.58
CA GLY A 54 -0.50 -5.52 -18.45
C GLY A 54 -1.42 -4.85 -17.43
N TYR A 55 -2.66 -5.31 -17.37
CA TYR A 55 -3.72 -4.69 -16.58
C TYR A 55 -4.17 -5.58 -15.42
N SER A 56 -4.36 -4.95 -14.26
CA SER A 56 -4.95 -5.60 -13.07
C SER A 56 -6.48 -5.52 -13.03
N THR A 57 -7.10 -4.74 -13.93
CA THR A 57 -8.54 -4.46 -13.96
C THR A 57 -9.22 -5.19 -15.12
N SER A 58 -10.54 -5.37 -15.02
CA SER A 58 -11.38 -6.25 -15.83
C SER A 58 -11.46 -5.98 -17.34
N THR A 59 -10.73 -5.00 -17.87
CA THR A 59 -10.57 -4.79 -19.31
C THR A 59 -9.44 -5.69 -19.80
N TYR A 60 -9.82 -6.90 -20.23
CA TYR A 60 -8.92 -7.94 -20.72
C TYR A 60 -8.13 -7.60 -22.00
N ILE A 61 -8.25 -6.39 -22.53
CA ILE A 61 -7.71 -6.03 -23.84
C ILE A 61 -6.48 -5.14 -23.66
N HIS A 62 -5.37 -5.51 -24.27
CA HIS A 62 -4.18 -4.67 -24.28
C HIS A 62 -4.36 -3.47 -25.22
N HIS A 63 -3.98 -2.29 -24.73
CA HIS A 63 -4.08 -1.00 -25.45
C HIS A 63 -2.79 -0.59 -26.18
N ALA A 64 -1.80 -1.48 -26.22
CA ALA A 64 -0.52 -1.30 -26.87
C ALA A 64 0.11 -2.68 -27.17
N ASN A 65 0.99 -2.71 -28.16
CA ASN A 65 1.85 -3.85 -28.46
C ASN A 65 3.09 -3.82 -27.56
N VAL A 66 3.59 -4.99 -27.19
CA VAL A 66 4.85 -5.16 -26.47
C VAL A 66 5.73 -6.15 -27.23
N ILE A 67 6.88 -5.70 -27.70
CA ILE A 67 7.85 -6.49 -28.47
C ILE A 67 9.16 -6.64 -27.69
N ALA A 68 9.76 -7.82 -27.72
CA ALA A 68 11.04 -8.08 -27.10
C ALA A 68 12.17 -7.43 -27.91
N LEU A 69 13.04 -6.64 -27.30
CA LEU A 69 14.24 -6.09 -27.95
C LEU A 69 15.43 -7.05 -27.87
N SER A 70 15.47 -7.87 -26.82
CA SER A 70 16.44 -8.93 -26.59
C SER A 70 15.70 -10.23 -26.26
N LYS A 71 16.44 -11.31 -25.98
CA LYS A 71 15.84 -12.45 -25.26
C LYS A 71 15.20 -11.92 -23.97
N LEU A 72 13.92 -12.18 -23.78
CA LEU A 72 13.09 -11.64 -22.71
C LEU A 72 12.48 -12.79 -21.92
N THR A 73 12.58 -12.72 -20.60
CA THR A 73 11.93 -13.64 -19.67
C THR A 73 11.02 -12.84 -18.76
N CYS A 74 9.75 -13.23 -18.72
CA CYS A 74 8.72 -12.59 -17.93
C CYS A 74 8.12 -13.56 -16.92
N LEU A 75 7.99 -13.11 -15.67
CA LEU A 75 7.13 -13.75 -14.68
C LEU A 75 5.69 -13.28 -14.92
N VAL A 76 4.78 -14.21 -15.17
CA VAL A 76 3.36 -13.88 -15.38
C VAL A 76 2.60 -14.11 -14.08
N LEU A 77 1.93 -13.05 -13.61
CA LEU A 77 0.88 -13.16 -12.60
C LEU A 77 -0.46 -13.28 -13.32
N PRO A 78 -1.11 -14.45 -13.29
CA PRO A 78 -2.38 -14.67 -13.97
C PRO A 78 -3.47 -13.72 -13.47
N HIS A 79 -4.41 -13.36 -14.34
CA HIS A 79 -5.52 -12.46 -13.98
C HIS A 79 -6.30 -12.92 -12.73
N GLU A 80 -6.47 -14.23 -12.53
CA GLU A 80 -7.10 -14.82 -11.33
C GLU A 80 -6.37 -14.47 -10.02
N HIS A 81 -5.09 -14.11 -10.11
CA HIS A 81 -4.24 -13.75 -8.98
C HIS A 81 -3.86 -12.26 -8.95
N CYS A 82 -4.33 -11.43 -9.89
CA CYS A 82 -4.07 -9.99 -9.90
C CYS A 82 -4.59 -9.26 -8.66
N SER A 83 -5.54 -9.85 -7.92
CA SER A 83 -5.96 -9.36 -6.61
C SER A 83 -4.83 -9.30 -5.56
N LEU A 84 -3.72 -10.04 -5.77
CA LEU A 84 -2.52 -9.97 -4.93
C LEU A 84 -1.74 -8.66 -5.12
N LEU A 85 -1.84 -8.02 -6.29
CA LEU A 85 -1.25 -6.70 -6.56
C LEU A 85 -2.12 -5.56 -6.07
N GLN A 86 -3.42 -5.81 -5.86
CA GLN A 86 -4.25 -4.88 -5.12
C GLN A 86 -3.71 -4.82 -3.70
N LYS A 87 -2.91 -3.79 -3.42
CA LYS A 87 -2.67 -3.37 -2.04
C LYS A 87 -4.03 -2.96 -1.48
N LYS A 88 -4.79 -3.92 -0.94
CA LYS A 88 -5.70 -3.66 0.18
C LYS A 88 -4.83 -3.32 1.39
N SER A 89 -4.08 -2.23 1.26
CA SER A 89 -3.56 -1.52 2.40
C SER A 89 -4.77 -1.02 3.15
N ILE A 90 -4.77 -1.15 4.47
CA ILE A 90 -5.71 -0.45 5.36
C ILE A 90 -5.75 1.06 5.09
N TRP A 91 -4.77 1.61 4.35
CA TRP A 91 -4.68 3.01 3.93
C TRP A 91 -5.25 3.32 2.55
N SER A 92 -5.60 2.31 1.75
CA SER A 92 -6.10 2.48 0.38
C SER A 92 -7.50 1.92 0.27
N THR A 93 -8.48 2.66 0.77
CA THR A 93 -9.90 2.33 0.60
C THR A 93 -10.47 3.17 -0.54
N ASP A 94 -10.94 2.51 -1.60
CA ASP A 94 -11.83 3.15 -2.58
C ASP A 94 -13.09 3.63 -1.85
N LYS A 95 -13.46 4.89 -2.05
CA LYS A 95 -14.66 5.50 -1.45
C LYS A 95 -15.92 4.93 -2.09
N SER A 96 -16.25 3.66 -1.85
CA SER A 96 -17.59 3.14 -2.08
C SER A 96 -18.47 3.50 -0.89
N LEU A 97 -19.37 4.45 -1.11
CA LEU A 97 -20.45 4.83 -0.20
C LEU A 97 -21.33 3.61 0.15
N GLU A 98 -21.18 3.05 1.34
CA GLU A 98 -22.21 2.20 1.98
C GLU A 98 -22.13 2.36 3.50
N THR A 99 -23.06 3.14 4.06
CA THR A 99 -23.71 3.23 5.41
C THR A 99 -22.99 2.86 6.72
N CYS A 100 -21.78 2.31 6.73
CA CYS A 100 -20.91 2.19 7.89
C CYS A 100 -19.49 2.50 7.43
N LEU A 101 -18.79 3.44 8.08
CA LEU A 101 -17.37 3.62 7.80
C LEU A 101 -16.65 2.29 8.05
N SER A 102 -16.04 1.73 7.01
CA SER A 102 -15.23 0.53 7.11
C SER A 102 -14.11 0.75 8.15
N MET A 103 -13.68 -0.30 8.84
CA MET A 103 -12.61 -0.19 9.85
C MET A 103 -11.34 0.47 9.28
N GLU A 104 -11.06 0.22 8.01
CA GLU A 104 -9.99 0.82 7.23
C GLU A 104 -10.15 2.35 7.17
N SER A 105 -11.37 2.84 6.92
CA SER A 105 -11.68 4.27 6.92
C SER A 105 -11.46 4.90 8.29
N ILE A 106 -11.80 4.22 9.39
CA ILE A 106 -11.61 4.73 10.77
C ILE A 106 -10.13 4.89 11.11
N LEU A 107 -9.31 3.97 10.62
CA LEU A 107 -7.87 3.97 10.87
C LEU A 107 -7.14 4.93 9.93
N ASN A 108 -7.75 5.33 8.81
CA ASN A 108 -7.12 6.21 7.83
C ASN A 108 -7.12 7.68 8.28
N LEU A 109 -6.23 7.99 9.23
CA LEU A 109 -6.09 9.34 9.78
C LEU A 109 -5.61 10.37 8.75
N GLU A 110 -6.13 11.59 8.85
CA GLU A 110 -5.69 12.73 8.05
C GLU A 110 -4.36 13.27 8.58
N PRO A 111 -3.30 13.36 7.76
CA PRO A 111 -2.04 13.95 8.19
C PRO A 111 -2.14 15.49 8.29
N ILE A 112 -1.82 16.05 9.45
CA ILE A 112 -1.68 17.51 9.63
C ILE A 112 -0.22 17.92 9.40
N GLU A 113 0.71 17.14 9.94
CA GLU A 113 2.15 17.34 9.80
C GLU A 113 2.87 15.98 9.80
N VAL A 114 4.19 15.96 9.63
CA VAL A 114 5.02 14.74 9.47
C VAL A 114 4.75 13.69 10.56
N ASP A 115 4.56 14.12 11.80
CA ASP A 115 4.32 13.24 12.96
C ASP A 115 3.03 13.62 13.70
N ILE A 116 2.10 14.35 13.05
CA ILE A 116 0.84 14.81 13.65
C ILE A 116 -0.33 14.41 12.75
N PHE A 117 -1.31 13.70 13.34
CA PHE A 117 -2.44 13.14 12.61
C PHE A 117 -3.76 13.49 13.27
N GLN A 118 -4.80 13.76 12.49
CA GLN A 118 -6.16 13.96 12.96
C GLN A 118 -6.97 12.67 12.83
N GLY A 119 -7.58 12.26 13.95
CA GLY A 119 -8.52 11.15 14.01
C GLY A 119 -9.87 11.45 13.39
N ILE A 120 -10.50 10.39 12.89
CA ILE A 120 -11.88 10.44 12.39
C ILE A 120 -12.81 10.07 13.54
N ASN A 121 -13.81 10.92 13.80
CA ASN A 121 -14.93 10.57 14.65
C ASN A 121 -16.01 9.87 13.83
N LEU A 122 -16.74 8.96 14.49
CA LEU A 122 -17.85 8.23 13.91
C LEU A 122 -19.16 8.97 14.23
N PRO A 123 -19.69 9.82 13.33
CA PRO A 123 -20.92 10.57 13.59
C PRO A 123 -22.13 9.65 13.82
N ASP A 124 -22.15 8.48 13.18
CA ASP A 124 -23.25 7.51 13.22
C ASP A 124 -23.04 6.37 14.24
N ALA A 125 -21.95 6.38 15.02
CA ALA A 125 -21.75 5.38 16.06
C ALA A 125 -22.78 5.56 17.20
N PRO A 126 -23.22 4.47 17.86
CA PRO A 126 -24.05 4.57 19.05
C PRO A 126 -23.39 5.50 20.06
N LYS A 127 -24.03 6.66 20.31
CA LYS A 127 -23.50 7.66 21.24
C LYS A 127 -23.51 7.07 22.65
N SER A 128 -22.33 6.69 23.11
CA SER A 128 -22.04 6.35 24.50
C SER A 128 -21.51 7.59 25.20
N GLU A 129 -21.63 7.68 26.53
CA GLU A 129 -21.02 8.78 27.30
C GLU A 129 -19.49 8.80 27.20
N ARG A 130 -18.86 7.71 26.75
CA ARG A 130 -17.39 7.56 26.73
C ARG A 130 -16.89 6.97 25.43
N VAL A 131 -15.80 7.54 24.92
CA VAL A 131 -15.08 7.04 23.75
C VAL A 131 -14.61 5.60 23.99
N PHE A 132 -14.87 4.74 23.00
CA PHE A 132 -14.44 3.34 23.06
C PHE A 132 -12.90 3.27 23.02
N GLY A 133 -12.28 2.65 24.02
CA GLY A 133 -10.82 2.62 24.13
C GLY A 133 -10.11 1.98 22.95
N GLY A 134 -10.75 1.02 22.26
CA GLY A 134 -10.21 0.42 21.04
C GLY A 134 -10.09 1.40 19.87
N LEU A 135 -10.93 2.44 19.81
CA LEU A 135 -10.81 3.50 18.81
C LEU A 135 -9.50 4.27 19.01
N LEU A 136 -9.23 4.72 20.25
CA LEU A 136 -8.01 5.44 20.61
C LEU A 136 -6.76 4.58 20.35
N ILE A 137 -6.78 3.31 20.76
CA ILE A 137 -5.66 2.39 20.50
C ILE A 137 -5.46 2.19 19.00
N GLY A 138 -6.53 1.92 18.25
CA GLY A 138 -6.46 1.65 16.82
C GLY A 138 -5.89 2.83 16.05
N GLN A 139 -6.44 4.02 16.27
CA GLN A 139 -5.97 5.24 15.61
C GLN A 139 -4.57 5.63 16.06
N ALA A 140 -4.23 5.57 17.36
CA ALA A 140 -2.87 5.86 17.80
C ALA A 140 -1.84 4.89 17.20
N LEU A 141 -2.18 3.60 17.10
CA LEU A 141 -1.31 2.61 16.47
C LEU A 141 -1.21 2.81 14.95
N ALA A 142 -2.29 3.24 14.29
CA ALA A 142 -2.29 3.66 12.90
C ALA A 142 -1.31 4.82 12.66
N ALA A 143 -1.39 5.88 13.48
CA ALA A 143 -0.47 7.02 13.45
C ALA A 143 0.98 6.56 13.64
N ALA A 144 1.26 5.76 14.67
CA ALA A 144 2.59 5.22 14.92
C ALA A 144 3.14 4.45 13.69
N SER A 145 2.31 3.59 13.10
CA SER A 145 2.70 2.74 11.97
C SER A 145 3.03 3.55 10.71
N LYS A 146 2.36 4.69 10.49
CA LYS A 146 2.66 5.61 9.37
C LYS A 146 4.04 6.28 9.48
N THR A 147 4.64 6.30 10.68
CA THR A 147 5.96 6.92 10.94
C THR A 147 7.11 5.91 11.02
N VAL A 148 6.84 4.64 10.75
CA VAL A 148 7.80 3.53 10.85
C VAL A 148 8.03 2.93 9.46
N ASP A 149 9.25 2.47 9.22
CA ASP A 149 9.61 1.69 8.04
C ASP A 149 8.65 0.51 7.83
N PHE A 150 8.13 0.35 6.61
CA PHE A 150 7.11 -0.64 6.27
C PHE A 150 7.57 -2.10 6.48
N LEU A 151 8.87 -2.36 6.62
CA LEU A 151 9.43 -3.67 6.94
C LEU A 151 9.30 -4.03 8.43
N LYS A 152 9.03 -3.04 9.29
CA LYS A 152 8.88 -3.23 10.74
C LYS A 152 7.40 -3.30 11.10
N VAL A 153 7.02 -4.39 11.75
CA VAL A 153 5.65 -4.62 12.25
C VAL A 153 5.60 -4.45 13.77
N VAL A 154 4.47 -3.95 14.27
CA VAL A 154 4.24 -3.87 15.72
C VAL A 154 4.33 -5.26 16.34
N HIS A 155 5.05 -5.39 17.45
CA HIS A 155 5.17 -6.64 18.20
C HIS A 155 4.77 -6.48 19.68
N GLY A 156 4.54 -5.25 20.14
CA GLY A 156 4.11 -4.97 21.50
C GLY A 156 3.71 -3.52 21.65
N LEU A 157 2.72 -3.27 22.51
CA LEU A 157 2.29 -1.93 22.87
C LEU A 157 1.84 -1.87 24.33
N HIS A 158 1.96 -0.69 24.92
CA HIS A 158 1.39 -0.31 26.20
C HIS A 158 0.54 0.94 26.00
N ALA A 159 -0.61 1.01 26.66
CA ALA A 159 -1.53 2.12 26.50
C ALA A 159 -2.08 2.55 27.86
N TYR A 160 -2.22 3.86 28.05
CA TYR A 160 -2.78 4.47 29.25
C TYR A 160 -3.92 5.41 28.88
N PHE A 161 -5.08 5.21 29.51
CA PHE A 161 -6.24 6.08 29.40
C PHE A 161 -6.23 7.06 30.57
N LEU A 162 -6.02 8.34 30.28
CA LEU A 162 -5.83 9.38 31.30
C LEU A 162 -7.14 10.09 31.60
N ILE A 163 -7.87 10.47 30.54
CA ILE A 163 -9.10 11.25 30.61
C ILE A 163 -10.11 10.64 29.62
N GLY A 164 -11.40 10.68 29.96
CA GLY A 164 -12.45 10.28 29.01
C GLY A 164 -12.47 11.21 27.80
N GLY A 165 -12.42 10.64 26.60
CA GLY A 165 -12.55 11.41 25.36
C GLY A 165 -14.00 11.82 25.09
N ASP A 166 -14.15 12.91 24.34
CA ASP A 166 -15.41 13.44 23.81
C ASP A 166 -15.61 12.93 22.37
N PHE A 167 -16.82 12.49 22.02
CA PHE A 167 -17.11 11.99 20.67
C PHE A 167 -17.37 13.09 19.65
N ASP A 168 -17.77 14.28 20.09
CA ASP A 168 -18.19 15.34 19.19
C ASP A 168 -16.97 16.14 18.64
N GLU A 169 -15.77 15.92 19.17
CA GLU A 169 -14.53 16.64 18.82
C GLU A 169 -13.42 15.68 18.36
N PRO A 170 -12.68 15.97 17.27
CA PRO A 170 -11.65 15.06 16.77
C PRO A 170 -10.45 14.94 17.73
N PHE A 171 -9.76 13.81 17.65
CA PHE A 171 -8.51 13.59 18.38
C PHE A 171 -7.32 14.00 17.52
N ILE A 172 -6.34 14.68 18.12
CA ILE A 172 -5.04 14.92 17.51
C ILE A 172 -4.07 13.89 18.07
N TYR A 173 -3.41 13.12 17.21
CA TYR A 173 -2.40 12.14 17.58
C TYR A 173 -1.02 12.68 17.23
N GLU A 174 -0.23 12.98 18.26
CA GLU A 174 1.16 13.41 18.12
C GLU A 174 2.09 12.21 18.31
N VAL A 175 2.92 11.93 17.32
CA VAL A 175 3.84 10.80 17.32
C VAL A 175 5.24 11.26 17.70
N HIS A 176 5.82 10.66 18.72
CA HIS A 176 7.20 10.87 19.13
C HIS A 176 8.06 9.66 18.76
N ARG A 177 9.10 9.90 17.96
CA ARG A 177 10.09 8.90 17.55
C ARG A 177 11.13 8.70 18.65
N LEU A 178 10.93 7.69 19.50
CA LEU A 178 11.83 7.44 20.64
C LEU A 178 13.11 6.68 20.24
N ARG A 179 13.02 5.80 19.24
CA ARG A 179 14.14 5.01 18.75
C ARG A 179 13.91 4.56 17.32
N ASP A 180 14.96 4.64 16.50
CA ASP A 180 15.05 4.04 15.17
C ASP A 180 16.36 3.25 15.05
N GLY A 181 16.28 1.93 15.21
CA GLY A 181 17.39 1.00 15.01
C GLY A 181 17.18 0.14 13.77
N LYS A 182 18.21 -0.64 13.40
CA LYS A 182 18.18 -1.55 12.25
C LYS A 182 16.99 -2.52 12.34
N SER A 183 16.83 -3.19 13.47
CA SER A 183 15.80 -4.22 13.67
C SER A 183 14.57 -3.77 14.44
N PHE A 184 14.65 -2.66 15.17
CA PHE A 184 13.59 -2.20 16.07
C PHE A 184 13.32 -0.71 15.92
N ALA A 185 12.07 -0.31 16.07
CA ALA A 185 11.66 1.09 16.22
C ALA A 185 10.70 1.24 17.40
N THR A 186 10.73 2.38 18.08
CA THR A 186 9.83 2.68 19.19
C THR A 186 9.16 4.03 18.97
N ARG A 187 7.84 4.06 19.15
CA ARG A 187 7.01 5.26 19.02
C ARG A 187 6.22 5.46 20.31
N ARG A 188 6.15 6.71 20.79
CA ARG A 188 5.09 7.14 21.70
C ARG A 188 4.06 7.92 20.89
N VAL A 189 2.79 7.75 21.18
CA VAL A 189 1.70 8.50 20.56
C VAL A 189 0.85 9.08 21.66
N ASP A 190 0.74 10.40 21.67
CA ASP A 190 -0.08 11.13 22.63
C ASP A 190 -1.34 11.62 21.89
N ALA A 191 -2.51 11.21 22.39
CA ALA A 191 -3.80 11.67 21.86
C ALA A 191 -4.26 12.88 22.66
N ILE A 192 -4.47 13.99 21.97
CA ILE A 192 -4.78 15.30 22.51
C ILE A 192 -6.18 15.70 22.07
N GLN A 193 -6.96 16.21 23.03
CA GLN A 193 -8.29 16.74 22.79
C GLN A 193 -8.49 17.98 23.66
N LYS A 194 -8.98 19.08 23.07
CA LYS A 194 -9.17 20.37 23.76
C LYS A 194 -7.91 20.84 24.51
N GLY A 195 -6.73 20.58 23.94
CA GLY A 195 -5.42 20.91 24.52
C GLY A 195 -4.96 20.01 25.68
N ASN A 196 -5.71 18.95 26.02
CA ASN A 196 -5.36 18.01 27.07
C ASN A 196 -4.95 16.66 26.47
N MET A 197 -3.87 16.07 26.99
CA MET A 197 -3.51 14.70 26.67
C MET A 197 -4.49 13.75 27.38
N ILE A 198 -5.31 13.05 26.60
CA ILE A 198 -6.36 12.15 27.13
C ILE A 198 -5.92 10.69 27.15
N PHE A 199 -4.93 10.34 26.32
CA PHE A 199 -4.44 8.99 26.12
C PHE A 199 -3.00 9.01 25.64
N THR A 200 -2.21 8.02 26.04
CA THR A 200 -0.86 7.81 25.52
C THR A 200 -0.61 6.34 25.22
N LEU A 201 0.09 6.06 24.12
CA LEU A 201 0.45 4.72 23.68
C LEU A 201 1.94 4.66 23.40
N LEU A 202 2.60 3.62 23.90
CA LEU A 202 3.98 3.29 23.59
C LEU A 202 3.97 2.00 22.76
N ALA A 203 4.43 2.06 21.52
CA ALA A 203 4.49 0.92 20.61
C ALA A 203 5.93 0.60 20.21
N SER A 204 6.23 -0.70 20.17
CA SER A 204 7.49 -1.25 19.69
C SER A 204 7.26 -2.06 18.42
N PHE A 205 8.11 -1.79 17.43
CA PHE A 205 8.09 -2.36 16.10
C PHE A 205 9.36 -3.14 15.85
N GLN A 206 9.27 -4.26 15.14
CA GLN A 206 10.39 -5.15 14.83
C GLN A 206 10.33 -5.57 13.36
N VAL A 207 11.49 -5.69 12.72
CA VAL A 207 11.59 -6.26 11.37
C VAL A 207 11.00 -7.67 11.34
N ARG A 208 10.14 -7.94 10.36
CA ARG A 208 9.60 -9.28 10.13
C ARG A 208 10.68 -10.16 9.49
N ILE A 209 11.28 -11.05 10.28
CA ILE A 209 12.45 -11.87 9.89
C ILE A 209 12.20 -12.75 8.64
N TRP A 210 10.95 -13.07 8.30
CA TRP A 210 10.64 -13.84 7.08
C TRP A 210 10.99 -13.14 5.76
N LEU A 211 11.07 -11.80 5.71
CA LEU A 211 11.47 -11.09 4.49
C LEU A 211 13.00 -11.09 4.29
N HIS A 212 13.79 -11.28 5.35
CA HIS A 212 15.25 -11.30 5.23
C HIS A 212 15.78 -12.62 4.64
N TYR A 213 15.04 -13.72 4.78
CA TYR A 213 15.39 -14.99 4.14
C TYR A 213 15.04 -15.00 2.65
N PHE A 214 14.00 -14.28 2.22
CA PHE A 214 13.62 -14.22 0.81
C PHE A 214 14.60 -13.37 -0.03
N GLU A 215 15.21 -12.34 0.55
CA GLU A 215 16.31 -11.59 -0.08
C GLU A 215 17.60 -12.41 -0.19
N LEU A 216 17.87 -13.32 0.76
CA LEU A 216 19.07 -14.15 0.76
C LEU A 216 18.97 -15.38 -0.17
N GLU A 217 17.77 -15.81 -0.55
CA GLU A 217 17.57 -16.89 -1.54
C GLU A 217 17.63 -16.40 -3.00
N LEU A 218 17.64 -15.08 -3.24
CA LEU A 218 17.79 -14.48 -4.57
C LEU A 218 19.24 -14.11 -4.93
N GLU A 219 20.21 -14.39 -4.03
CA GLU A 219 21.65 -14.20 -4.26
C GLU A 219 22.44 -15.50 -4.52
N PHE A 220 21.79 -16.61 -4.89
CA PHE A 220 22.47 -17.87 -5.27
C PHE A 220 22.03 -18.43 -6.61
#